data_AF-A0A7V3AI51-F1
#
_entry.id   AF-A0A7V3AI51-F1
#
_cell.length_a   1.000
_cell.length_b   1.000
_cell.length_c   1.000
_cell.angle_alpha   90.00
_cell.angle_beta   90.00
_cell.angle_gamma   90.00
#
_symmetry.space_group_name_H-M   'P 1'
#
loop_
_entity.id
_entity.type
_entity.pdbx_description
1 polymer ?
#
loop_
_entity_poly.entity_id
_entity_poly.type
_entity_poly.pdbx_seq_one_letter_code
_entity_poly.pdbx_strand_id
1 'polypeptide(L)'
;MLGCGSGRPAPSGANRYLRQASESEKLAMEYESQKKDTEALSMYRDALEKIETGLKYATVNERPPFRTIKERVEPKIAELEMHEKLKRDREEAARKKAEDEKKVAALGKTDASKDEDAKRKAEEEAKKKEAEARAEQMKKLTEEKALKADKKAEEHEDDPHAKTDDAAEKKEEAPKPPPGPFKVYGENEKPPRLSVDKVEVRGEYLYAYIQVYNDSAKNMRIARPEVTFTSFQDVDLCPAEACFQYSVFDKTAVDPLEQARGAITGGSHEVFATSAFQFVAIAKNKEKASRTRKAKVQIAFDDGSTWSARGPEDAKPATVDGLPGL
;
A
#
# COMPACT_ATOMS: atom_id res chain seq x y z
N MET A 1 -50.31 40.16 -37.79
CA MET A 1 -49.30 40.43 -36.74
C MET A 1 -48.29 39.30 -36.75
N LEU A 2 -47.12 39.52 -37.34
CA LEU A 2 -46.00 38.57 -37.33
C LEU A 2 -45.17 38.86 -36.07
N GLY A 3 -45.46 38.14 -34.98
CA GLY A 3 -44.71 38.24 -33.73
C GLY A 3 -43.43 37.41 -33.82
N CYS A 4 -42.30 38.11 -33.79
CA CYS A 4 -40.95 37.61 -33.89
C CYS A 4 -40.69 36.42 -32.95
N GLY A 5 -40.36 35.27 -33.53
CA GLY A 5 -39.78 34.15 -32.81
C GLY A 5 -38.47 34.58 -32.17
N SER A 6 -38.33 34.27 -30.88
CA SER A 6 -37.11 34.38 -30.09
C SER A 6 -35.94 33.72 -30.83
N GLY A 7 -35.18 34.52 -31.57
CA GLY A 7 -33.96 34.09 -32.23
C GLY A 7 -32.99 33.57 -31.18
N ARG A 8 -32.50 32.34 -31.36
CA ARG A 8 -31.42 31.81 -30.54
C ARG A 8 -30.28 32.84 -30.52
N PRO A 9 -29.76 33.23 -29.35
CA PRO A 9 -28.64 34.16 -29.30
C PRO A 9 -27.47 33.59 -30.11
N ALA A 10 -26.81 34.46 -30.88
CA ALA A 10 -25.64 34.05 -31.66
C ALA A 10 -24.61 33.38 -30.73
N PRO A 11 -23.98 32.26 -31.15
CA PRO A 11 -23.00 31.58 -30.32
C PRO A 11 -21.87 32.55 -29.97
N SER A 12 -21.65 32.77 -28.68
CA SER A 12 -20.54 33.58 -28.18
C SER A 12 -19.21 33.00 -28.65
N GLY A 13 -18.16 33.85 -28.70
CA GLY A 13 -16.80 33.38 -28.99
C GLY A 13 -16.36 32.24 -28.07
N ALA A 14 -16.93 32.15 -26.87
CA ALA A 14 -16.70 31.07 -25.92
C ALA A 14 -17.21 29.70 -26.43
N ASN A 15 -18.39 29.62 -27.05
CA ASN A 15 -18.91 28.34 -27.53
C ASN A 15 -18.01 27.66 -28.59
N ARG A 16 -17.31 28.45 -29.41
CA ARG A 16 -16.32 27.91 -30.35
C ARG A 16 -15.18 27.20 -29.61
N TYR A 17 -14.61 27.84 -28.58
CA TYR A 17 -13.54 27.26 -27.79
C TYR A 17 -14.00 26.07 -26.96
N LEU A 18 -15.24 26.08 -26.45
CA LEU A 18 -15.81 24.95 -25.74
C LEU A 18 -15.88 23.70 -26.62
N ARG A 19 -16.33 23.87 -27.88
CA ARG A 19 -16.38 22.79 -28.85
C ARG A 19 -14.97 22.26 -29.18
N GLN A 20 -14.03 23.17 -29.44
CA GLN A 20 -12.65 22.78 -29.73
C GLN A 20 -11.99 22.06 -28.55
N ALA A 21 -12.23 22.51 -27.31
CA ALA A 21 -11.74 21.84 -26.11
C ALA A 21 -12.31 20.42 -25.97
N SER A 22 -13.60 20.25 -26.26
CA SER A 22 -14.27 18.94 -26.22
C SER A 22 -13.73 17.99 -27.31
N GLU A 23 -13.45 18.51 -28.51
CA GLU A 23 -12.84 17.74 -29.60
C GLU A 23 -11.42 17.30 -29.24
N SER A 24 -10.61 18.18 -28.65
CA SER A 24 -9.27 17.85 -28.15
C SER A 24 -9.29 16.83 -27.01
N GLU A 25 -10.21 16.97 -26.03
CA GLU A 25 -10.39 15.98 -24.96
C GLU A 25 -10.73 14.60 -25.53
N LYS A 26 -11.65 14.53 -26.49
CA LYS A 26 -12.05 13.27 -27.11
C LYS A 26 -10.89 12.61 -27.87
N LEU A 27 -10.10 13.40 -28.60
CA LEU A 27 -8.94 12.90 -29.33
C LEU A 27 -7.84 12.43 -28.37
N ALA A 28 -7.67 13.11 -27.23
CA ALA A 28 -6.75 12.68 -26.17
C ALA A 28 -7.13 11.30 -25.60
N MET A 29 -8.42 11.08 -25.33
CA MET A 29 -8.93 9.78 -24.87
C MET A 29 -8.72 8.67 -25.91
N GLU A 30 -8.83 8.98 -27.20
CA GLU A 30 -8.52 8.04 -28.26
C GLU A 30 -7.03 7.66 -28.26
N TYR A 31 -6.12 8.62 -28.09
CA TYR A 31 -4.69 8.33 -27.96
C TYR A 31 -4.36 7.53 -26.69
N GLU A 32 -4.99 7.81 -25.55
CA GLU A 32 -4.86 6.98 -24.34
C GLU A 32 -5.27 5.52 -24.62
N SER A 33 -6.39 5.31 -25.33
CA SER A 33 -6.86 3.96 -25.68
C SER A 33 -5.87 3.20 -26.58
N GLN A 34 -5.07 3.94 -27.37
CA GLN A 34 -4.02 3.41 -28.23
C GLN A 34 -2.65 3.32 -27.52
N LYS A 35 -2.56 3.64 -26.23
CA LYS A 35 -1.32 3.71 -25.44
C LYS A 35 -0.28 4.68 -26.00
N LYS A 36 -0.76 5.78 -26.61
CA LYS A 36 0.04 6.87 -27.18
C LYS A 36 0.06 8.05 -26.21
N ASP A 37 0.75 7.87 -25.09
CA ASP A 37 0.70 8.79 -23.95
C ASP A 37 1.24 10.19 -24.28
N THR A 38 2.27 10.28 -25.14
CA THR A 38 2.85 11.56 -25.56
C THR A 38 1.86 12.38 -26.39
N GLU A 39 1.18 11.73 -27.34
CA GLU A 39 0.14 12.35 -28.16
C GLU A 39 -1.11 12.69 -27.35
N ALA A 40 -1.52 11.81 -26.42
CA ALA A 40 -2.61 12.06 -25.49
C ALA A 40 -2.33 13.30 -24.62
N LEU A 41 -1.13 13.39 -24.02
CA LEU A 41 -0.70 14.53 -23.23
C LEU A 41 -0.72 15.83 -24.04
N SER A 42 -0.29 15.78 -25.30
CA SER A 42 -0.35 16.95 -26.19
C SER A 42 -1.80 17.42 -26.41
N MET A 43 -2.74 16.49 -26.61
CA MET A 43 -4.14 16.83 -26.85
C MET A 43 -4.85 17.34 -25.59
N TYR A 44 -4.53 16.80 -24.41
CA TYR A 44 -5.07 17.34 -23.16
C TYR A 44 -4.56 18.75 -22.87
N ARG A 45 -3.28 19.04 -23.13
CA ARG A 45 -2.74 20.41 -22.98
C ARG A 45 -3.41 21.40 -23.93
N ASP A 46 -3.63 20.99 -25.17
CA ASP A 46 -4.37 21.77 -26.16
C ASP A 46 -5.85 21.99 -25.74
N ALA A 47 -6.50 20.97 -25.16
CA ALA A 47 -7.83 21.13 -24.56
C ALA A 47 -7.83 22.16 -23.43
N LEU A 48 -6.82 22.13 -22.53
CA LEU A 48 -6.69 23.08 -21.43
C LEU A 48 -6.48 24.52 -21.94
N GLU A 49 -5.63 24.72 -22.95
CA GLU A 49 -5.40 26.04 -23.57
C GLU A 49 -6.70 26.62 -24.17
N LYS A 50 -7.49 25.79 -24.85
CA LYS A 50 -8.80 26.18 -25.39
C LYS A 50 -9.81 26.50 -24.29
N ILE A 51 -9.77 25.79 -23.17
CA ILE A 51 -10.59 26.10 -22.00
C ILE A 51 -10.22 27.45 -21.43
N GLU A 52 -8.93 27.71 -21.19
CA GLU A 52 -8.45 28.97 -20.64
C GLU A 52 -8.75 30.15 -21.56
N THR A 53 -8.61 29.95 -22.87
CA THR A 53 -8.96 30.95 -23.87
C THR A 53 -10.47 31.19 -23.91
N GLY A 54 -11.28 30.14 -23.91
CA GLY A 54 -12.74 30.24 -23.90
C GLY A 54 -13.29 30.92 -22.64
N LEU A 55 -12.69 30.68 -21.48
CA LEU A 55 -13.05 31.33 -20.21
C LEU A 55 -12.85 32.85 -20.21
N LYS A 56 -11.91 33.37 -21.02
CA LYS A 56 -11.72 34.82 -21.21
C LYS A 56 -12.90 35.48 -21.91
N TYR A 57 -13.60 34.74 -22.78
CA TYR A 57 -14.75 35.22 -23.55
C TYR A 57 -16.11 34.78 -22.96
N ALA A 58 -16.10 33.88 -21.97
CA ALA A 58 -17.31 33.29 -21.41
C ALA A 58 -18.00 34.21 -20.38
N THR A 59 -19.30 34.42 -20.56
CA THR A 59 -20.17 34.99 -19.53
C THR A 59 -20.32 34.03 -18.35
N VAL A 60 -20.84 34.51 -17.21
CA VAL A 60 -20.98 33.70 -15.98
C VAL A 60 -21.74 32.38 -16.24
N ASN A 61 -22.78 32.42 -17.08
CA ASN A 61 -23.62 31.27 -17.42
C ASN A 61 -22.94 30.27 -18.39
N GLU A 62 -21.89 30.70 -19.10
CA GLU A 62 -21.17 29.87 -20.07
C GLU A 62 -19.92 29.22 -19.47
N ARG A 63 -19.51 29.61 -18.25
CA ARG A 63 -18.37 29.04 -17.53
C ARG A 63 -18.55 27.61 -17.02
N PRO A 64 -19.74 27.13 -16.60
CA PRO A 64 -19.87 25.79 -16.03
C PRO A 64 -19.39 24.66 -16.96
N PRO A 65 -19.73 24.62 -18.27
CA PRO A 65 -19.21 23.60 -19.18
C PRO A 65 -17.68 23.58 -19.28
N PHE A 66 -17.03 24.74 -19.29
CA PHE A 66 -15.57 24.83 -19.28
C PHE A 66 -14.96 24.24 -18.02
N ARG A 67 -15.56 24.50 -16.85
CA ARG A 67 -15.10 23.94 -15.58
C ARG A 67 -15.21 22.43 -15.56
N THR A 68 -16.30 21.88 -16.07
CA THR A 68 -16.50 20.43 -16.14
C THR A 68 -15.46 19.74 -17.02
N ILE A 69 -15.09 20.31 -18.17
CA ILE A 69 -14.01 19.75 -19.00
C ILE A 69 -12.68 19.92 -18.27
N LYS A 70 -12.43 21.08 -17.67
CA LYS A 70 -11.17 21.37 -16.94
C LYS A 70 -10.90 20.36 -15.82
N GLU A 71 -11.91 20.06 -15.02
CA GLU A 71 -11.85 19.10 -13.92
C GLU A 71 -11.51 17.67 -14.37
N ARG A 72 -11.78 17.31 -15.63
CA ARG A 72 -11.38 16.02 -16.23
C ARG A 72 -9.99 16.06 -16.86
N VAL A 73 -9.65 17.16 -17.51
CA VAL A 73 -8.39 17.32 -18.27
C VAL A 73 -7.18 17.54 -17.37
N GLU A 74 -7.28 18.39 -16.34
CA GLU A 74 -6.16 18.70 -15.44
C GLU A 74 -5.55 17.47 -14.74
N PRO A 75 -6.33 16.56 -14.12
CA PRO A 75 -5.75 15.37 -13.49
C PRO A 75 -5.11 14.43 -14.53
N LYS A 76 -5.65 14.37 -15.75
CA LYS A 76 -5.08 13.55 -16.84
C LYS A 76 -3.73 14.06 -17.32
N ILE A 77 -3.55 15.37 -17.39
CA ILE A 77 -2.24 15.97 -17.69
C ILE A 77 -1.22 15.55 -16.63
N ALA A 78 -1.56 15.68 -15.34
CA ALA A 78 -0.65 15.32 -14.25
C ALA A 78 -0.30 13.82 -14.23
N GLU A 79 -1.28 12.95 -14.47
CA GLU A 79 -1.10 11.50 -14.58
C GLU A 79 -0.11 11.15 -15.71
N LEU A 80 -0.34 11.69 -16.91
CA LEU A 80 0.49 11.40 -18.09
C LEU A 80 1.90 12.00 -17.98
N GLU A 81 2.06 13.17 -17.37
CA GLU A 81 3.36 13.76 -17.08
C GLU A 81 4.19 12.90 -16.13
N MET A 82 3.55 12.32 -15.10
CA MET A 82 4.20 11.39 -14.19
C MET A 82 4.64 10.11 -14.92
N HIS A 83 3.78 9.56 -15.78
CA HIS A 83 4.10 8.36 -16.56
C HIS A 83 5.27 8.58 -17.52
N GLU A 84 5.28 9.71 -18.24
CA GLU A 84 6.39 10.14 -19.10
C GLU A 84 7.69 10.31 -18.32
N LYS A 85 7.64 10.93 -17.13
CA LYS A 85 8.82 11.09 -16.28
C LYS A 85 9.38 9.73 -15.84
N LEU A 86 8.52 8.83 -15.35
CA LEU A 86 8.92 7.47 -14.96
C LEU A 86 9.51 6.68 -16.14
N LYS A 87 8.98 6.86 -17.34
CA LYS A 87 9.52 6.25 -18.56
C LYS A 87 10.92 6.78 -18.87
N ARG A 88 11.14 8.09 -18.80
CA ARG A 88 12.47 8.70 -18.98
C ARG A 88 13.46 8.25 -17.92
N ASP A 89 13.07 8.23 -16.65
CA ASP A 89 13.93 7.79 -15.55
C ASP A 89 14.37 6.31 -15.74
N ARG A 90 13.46 5.46 -16.24
CA ARG A 90 13.78 4.06 -16.59
C ARG A 90 14.72 3.98 -17.78
N GLU A 91 14.50 4.77 -18.83
CA GLU A 91 15.38 4.81 -20.00
C GLU A 91 16.79 5.31 -19.64
N GLU A 92 16.89 6.33 -18.78
CA GLU A 92 18.16 6.85 -18.28
C GLU A 92 18.89 5.85 -17.40
N ALA A 93 18.18 5.18 -16.47
CA ALA A 93 18.74 4.11 -15.66
C ALA A 93 19.24 2.94 -16.52
N ALA A 94 18.50 2.57 -17.56
CA ALA A 94 18.92 1.53 -18.50
C ALA A 94 20.15 1.95 -19.32
N ARG A 95 20.21 3.20 -19.78
CA ARG A 95 21.40 3.76 -20.47
C ARG A 95 22.62 3.76 -19.56
N LYS A 96 22.47 4.21 -18.32
CA LYS A 96 23.55 4.23 -17.33
C LYS A 96 24.06 2.82 -17.03
N LYS A 97 23.15 1.86 -16.83
CA LYS A 97 23.51 0.44 -16.66
C LYS A 97 24.28 -0.11 -17.86
N ALA A 98 23.83 0.20 -19.08
CA ALA A 98 24.53 -0.21 -20.30
C ALA A 98 25.89 0.46 -20.48
N GLU A 99 26.06 1.71 -20.03
CA GLU A 99 27.35 2.41 -20.00
C GLU A 99 28.31 1.80 -18.96
N ASP A 100 27.81 1.50 -17.77
CA ASP A 100 28.57 0.87 -16.69
C ASP A 100 29.02 -0.55 -17.08
N GLU A 101 28.14 -1.35 -17.71
CA GLU A 101 28.49 -2.67 -18.25
C GLU A 101 29.56 -2.57 -19.35
N LYS A 102 29.49 -1.55 -20.23
CA LYS A 102 30.55 -1.28 -21.22
C LYS A 102 31.87 -0.87 -20.58
N LYS A 103 31.86 -0.08 -19.50
CA LYS A 103 33.06 0.30 -18.74
C LYS A 103 33.67 -0.91 -18.04
N VAL A 104 32.87 -1.77 -17.42
CA VAL A 104 33.33 -3.01 -16.78
C VAL A 104 33.90 -3.98 -17.83
N ALA A 105 33.25 -4.13 -18.99
CA ALA A 105 33.76 -4.95 -20.08
C ALA A 105 35.07 -4.39 -20.70
N ALA A 106 35.25 -3.07 -20.69
CA ALA A 106 36.50 -2.42 -21.11
C ALA A 106 37.63 -2.56 -20.09
N LEU A 107 37.31 -2.62 -18.78
CA LEU A 107 38.27 -2.79 -17.69
C LEU A 107 38.67 -4.25 -17.44
N GLY A 108 37.88 -5.22 -17.89
CA GLY A 108 38.16 -6.66 -17.77
C GLY A 108 39.31 -7.21 -18.62
N LYS A 109 40.23 -6.36 -19.11
CA LYS A 109 41.40 -6.76 -19.91
C LYS A 109 42.76 -6.30 -19.38
N THR A 110 42.86 -5.79 -18.16
CA THR A 110 44.18 -5.48 -17.57
C THR A 110 44.29 -5.89 -16.11
N ASP A 111 45.36 -6.63 -15.85
CA ASP A 111 45.82 -7.27 -14.61
C ASP A 111 45.55 -6.51 -13.29
N ALA A 112 44.86 -7.15 -12.34
CA ALA A 112 44.92 -6.82 -10.91
C ALA A 112 44.48 -8.00 -10.01
N SER A 113 45.13 -9.17 -10.17
CA SER A 113 44.81 -10.41 -9.46
C SER A 113 45.48 -10.57 -8.07
N LYS A 114 45.94 -9.51 -7.41
CA LYS A 114 46.70 -9.68 -6.13
C LYS A 114 46.29 -8.82 -4.93
N ASP A 115 45.45 -7.79 -5.08
CA ASP A 115 45.07 -6.92 -3.94
C ASP A 115 43.68 -7.17 -3.33
N GLU A 116 42.75 -7.83 -4.04
CA GLU A 116 41.41 -8.12 -3.51
C GLU A 116 41.40 -9.22 -2.43
N ASP A 117 42.28 -10.21 -2.53
CA ASP A 117 42.32 -11.35 -1.58
C ASP A 117 42.89 -10.95 -0.21
N ALA A 118 43.84 -9.99 -0.17
CA ALA A 118 44.38 -9.47 1.08
C ALA A 118 43.38 -8.59 1.83
N LYS A 119 42.57 -7.82 1.09
CA LYS A 119 41.55 -6.94 1.66
C LYS A 119 40.35 -7.72 2.21
N ARG A 120 39.92 -8.79 1.52
CA ARG A 120 38.85 -9.68 1.99
C ARG A 120 39.23 -10.46 3.26
N LYS A 121 40.48 -10.94 3.37
CA LYS A 121 40.93 -11.64 4.59
C LYS A 121 41.01 -10.73 5.82
N ALA A 122 41.40 -9.46 5.65
CA ALA A 122 41.42 -8.50 6.75
C ALA A 122 40.00 -8.11 7.23
N GLU A 123 39.03 -8.00 6.31
CA GLU A 123 37.63 -7.69 6.64
C GLU A 123 36.91 -8.86 7.32
N GLU A 124 37.24 -10.10 6.94
CA GLU A 124 36.67 -11.30 7.54
C GLU A 124 37.19 -11.53 8.98
N GLU A 125 38.47 -11.27 9.23
CA GLU A 125 39.04 -11.36 10.59
C GLU A 125 38.49 -10.27 11.52
N ALA A 126 38.25 -9.06 11.01
CA ALA A 126 37.63 -7.97 11.75
C ALA A 126 36.17 -8.30 12.12
N LYS A 127 35.38 -8.83 11.18
CA LYS A 127 33.99 -9.26 11.44
C LYS A 127 33.92 -10.42 12.43
N LYS A 128 34.90 -11.32 12.44
CA LYS A 128 34.95 -12.44 13.39
C LYS A 128 35.21 -11.97 14.81
N LYS A 129 36.13 -11.01 15.02
CA LYS A 129 36.40 -10.42 16.34
C LYS A 129 35.22 -9.59 16.87
N GLU A 130 34.51 -8.89 15.98
CA GLU A 130 33.31 -8.12 16.36
C GLU A 130 32.13 -9.03 16.74
N ALA A 131 31.94 -10.16 16.04
CA ALA A 131 30.93 -11.16 16.38
C ALA A 131 31.21 -11.86 17.72
N GLU A 132 32.49 -12.13 18.03
CA GLU A 132 32.90 -12.76 19.29
C GLU A 132 32.68 -11.82 20.49
N ALA A 133 33.00 -10.53 20.34
CA ALA A 133 32.73 -9.51 21.36
C ALA A 133 31.22 -9.31 21.62
N ARG A 134 30.38 -9.42 20.59
CA ARG A 134 28.92 -9.31 20.71
C ARG A 134 28.29 -10.52 21.40
N ALA A 135 28.84 -11.72 21.16
CA ALA A 135 28.40 -12.94 21.82
C ALA A 135 28.73 -12.92 23.33
N GLU A 136 29.87 -12.35 23.70
CA GLU A 136 30.29 -12.23 25.11
C GLU A 136 29.45 -11.21 25.90
N GLN A 137 29.03 -10.10 25.27
CA GLN A 137 28.08 -9.15 25.88
C GLN A 137 26.68 -9.75 26.08
N MET A 138 26.20 -10.57 25.13
CA MET A 138 24.90 -11.24 25.25
C MET A 138 24.88 -12.24 26.40
N LYS A 139 25.97 -13.00 26.63
CA LYS A 139 26.06 -13.95 27.76
C LYS A 139 25.90 -13.26 29.12
N LYS A 140 26.57 -12.11 29.33
CA LYS A 140 26.48 -11.35 30.58
C LYS A 140 25.08 -10.80 30.87
N LEU A 141 24.33 -10.41 29.83
CA LEU A 141 22.95 -9.92 29.96
C LEU A 141 21.94 -11.03 30.30
N THR A 142 22.19 -12.26 29.87
CA THR A 142 21.37 -13.43 30.23
C THR A 142 21.58 -13.90 31.67
N GLU A 143 22.80 -13.83 32.20
CA GLU A 143 23.08 -14.20 33.60
C GLU A 143 22.46 -13.20 34.60
N GLU A 144 22.39 -11.90 34.25
CA GLU A 144 21.79 -10.89 35.14
C GLU A 144 20.26 -10.97 35.20
N LYS A 145 19.60 -11.48 34.16
CA LYS A 145 18.13 -11.67 34.13
C LYS A 145 17.67 -12.94 34.86
N ALA A 146 18.52 -13.96 34.97
CA ALA A 146 18.20 -15.18 35.72
C ALA A 146 18.10 -14.93 37.24
N LEU A 147 18.89 -13.98 37.78
CA LEU A 147 18.92 -13.66 39.21
C LEU A 147 17.72 -12.82 39.72
N LYS A 148 16.93 -12.21 38.83
CA LYS A 148 15.78 -11.36 39.21
C LYS A 148 14.42 -12.07 39.12
N ALA A 149 14.38 -13.33 38.67
CA ALA A 149 13.14 -14.10 38.54
C ALA A 149 12.78 -14.94 39.79
N ASP A 150 13.68 -15.08 40.78
CA ASP A 150 13.50 -15.93 41.97
C ASP A 150 12.86 -15.25 43.19
N LYS A 151 12.29 -14.04 43.05
CA LYS A 151 11.81 -13.25 44.20
C LYS A 151 10.36 -12.77 44.17
N LYS A 152 9.47 -13.41 43.41
CA LYS A 152 8.04 -13.04 43.42
C LYS A 152 7.12 -14.26 43.27
N ALA A 153 7.18 -15.15 44.26
CA ALA A 153 6.24 -16.25 44.45
C ALA A 153 5.77 -16.22 45.91
N GLU A 154 4.66 -15.50 46.15
CA GLU A 154 3.80 -15.40 47.36
C GLU A 154 2.86 -14.22 47.01
N GLU A 155 1.52 -14.28 46.91
CA GLU A 155 0.49 -15.00 47.67
C GLU A 155 -0.81 -15.13 46.84
N HIS A 156 -1.55 -16.22 47.12
CA HIS A 156 -3.02 -16.38 47.27
C HIS A 156 -3.98 -16.07 46.09
N GLU A 157 -4.71 -17.08 45.57
CA GLU A 157 -6.00 -17.67 46.04
C GLU A 157 -7.22 -16.76 45.70
N ASP A 158 -8.39 -17.20 45.28
CA ASP A 158 -9.03 -18.52 45.24
C ASP A 158 -10.19 -18.52 44.22
N ASP A 159 -10.64 -19.73 43.90
CA ASP A 159 -11.70 -20.22 42.99
C ASP A 159 -13.15 -19.86 43.47
N PRO A 160 -14.29 -20.51 43.11
CA PRO A 160 -14.86 -21.06 41.86
C PRO A 160 -16.32 -20.60 41.59
N HIS A 161 -16.88 -20.88 40.40
CA HIS A 161 -17.95 -21.88 40.26
C HIS A 161 -18.49 -22.08 38.83
N ALA A 162 -18.80 -23.35 38.59
CA ALA A 162 -19.15 -24.02 37.34
C ALA A 162 -20.66 -24.21 37.15
N LYS A 163 -21.04 -24.63 35.92
CA LYS A 163 -21.90 -25.79 35.54
C LYS A 163 -22.10 -25.73 34.01
N THR A 164 -21.61 -26.65 33.17
CA THR A 164 -22.07 -28.03 32.86
C THR A 164 -23.56 -28.08 32.44
N ASP A 165 -24.04 -28.75 31.40
CA ASP A 165 -23.57 -29.78 30.45
C ASP A 165 -24.46 -29.71 29.18
N ASP A 166 -23.98 -30.24 28.04
CA ASP A 166 -24.45 -31.50 27.45
C ASP A 166 -24.30 -31.57 25.91
N ALA A 167 -23.92 -32.75 25.45
CA ALA A 167 -23.39 -33.05 24.13
C ALA A 167 -24.44 -33.57 23.13
N ALA A 168 -24.23 -33.31 21.84
CA ALA A 168 -24.65 -34.21 20.76
C ALA A 168 -23.90 -33.91 19.45
N GLU A 169 -23.21 -34.93 18.94
CA GLU A 169 -22.43 -34.96 17.70
C GLU A 169 -23.22 -34.55 16.45
N LYS A 170 -22.58 -33.80 15.53
CA LYS A 170 -22.64 -34.04 14.07
C LYS A 170 -21.72 -33.11 13.26
N LYS A 171 -20.77 -33.76 12.56
CA LYS A 171 -19.96 -33.30 11.41
C LYS A 171 -19.14 -32.02 11.61
N GLU A 172 -17.82 -32.17 11.76
CA GLU A 172 -16.84 -31.09 11.66
C GLU A 172 -16.89 -30.44 10.26
N GLU A 173 -17.77 -29.44 10.10
CA GLU A 173 -17.47 -28.31 9.24
C GLU A 173 -16.30 -27.56 9.88
N ALA A 174 -15.24 -27.31 9.10
CA ALA A 174 -14.17 -26.40 9.50
C ALA A 174 -14.78 -25.11 10.08
N PRO A 175 -14.25 -24.58 11.19
CA PRO A 175 -14.86 -23.45 11.89
C PRO A 175 -15.06 -22.29 10.92
N LYS A 176 -16.33 -21.97 10.65
CA LYS A 176 -16.70 -20.76 9.91
C LYS A 176 -16.06 -19.57 10.65
N PRO A 177 -15.38 -18.65 9.94
CA PRO A 177 -14.77 -17.50 10.56
C PRO A 177 -15.84 -16.75 11.38
N PRO A 178 -15.50 -16.23 12.57
CA PRO A 178 -16.46 -15.57 13.43
C PRO A 178 -17.17 -14.47 12.64
N PRO A 179 -18.51 -14.49 12.55
CA PRO A 179 -19.25 -13.40 11.96
C PRO A 179 -19.15 -12.20 12.89
N GLY A 180 -18.53 -11.14 12.41
CA GLY A 180 -18.48 -9.85 13.09
C GLY A 180 -17.85 -8.82 12.17
N PRO A 181 -18.29 -7.55 12.21
CA PRO A 181 -17.54 -6.50 11.56
C PRO A 181 -16.13 -6.42 12.17
N PHE A 182 -15.14 -6.02 11.36
CA PHE A 182 -13.87 -5.50 11.88
C PHE A 182 -14.17 -4.49 13.00
N LYS A 183 -13.33 -4.41 14.05
CA LYS A 183 -13.58 -3.53 15.21
C LYS A 183 -14.02 -2.15 14.72
N VAL A 184 -15.33 -1.90 14.73
CA VAL A 184 -15.90 -0.59 14.46
C VAL A 184 -15.78 0.13 15.78
N TYR A 185 -14.84 1.05 15.84
CA TYR A 185 -14.72 1.94 16.99
C TYR A 185 -16.07 2.62 17.19
N GLY A 186 -16.58 2.56 18.42
CA GLY A 186 -17.86 3.19 18.75
C GLY A 186 -17.79 4.70 18.48
N GLU A 187 -18.94 5.36 18.37
CA GLU A 187 -19.07 6.82 18.10
C GLU A 187 -18.20 7.72 19.02
N ASN A 188 -17.75 7.20 20.16
CA ASN A 188 -16.94 7.90 21.17
C ASN A 188 -15.50 7.36 21.36
N GLU A 189 -15.10 6.28 20.68
CA GLU A 189 -13.74 5.76 20.75
C GLU A 189 -12.89 6.41 19.66
N LYS A 190 -11.83 7.13 20.03
CA LYS A 190 -10.88 7.65 19.05
C LYS A 190 -10.07 6.48 18.50
N PRO A 191 -10.22 6.12 17.21
CA PRO A 191 -9.45 5.04 16.66
C PRO A 191 -7.96 5.43 16.64
N PRO A 192 -7.04 4.47 16.80
CA PRO A 192 -5.64 4.69 16.48
C PRO A 192 -5.55 5.10 15.00
N ARG A 193 -4.72 6.10 14.65
CA ARG A 193 -4.61 6.62 13.27
C ARG A 193 -4.30 5.54 12.20
N LEU A 194 -3.71 4.42 12.62
CA LEU A 194 -3.44 3.26 11.80
C LEU A 194 -3.52 2.01 12.68
N SER A 195 -4.24 0.97 12.26
CA SER A 195 -4.32 -0.31 12.97
C SER A 195 -4.16 -1.50 12.04
N VAL A 196 -3.58 -2.58 12.60
CA VAL A 196 -3.63 -3.92 12.02
C VAL A 196 -4.61 -4.73 12.85
N ASP A 197 -5.84 -4.87 12.37
CA ASP A 197 -6.95 -5.40 13.17
C ASP A 197 -6.91 -6.94 13.24
N LYS A 198 -6.47 -7.58 12.16
CA LYS A 198 -6.44 -9.03 12.06
C LYS A 198 -5.33 -9.48 11.11
N VAL A 199 -4.68 -10.58 11.47
CA VAL A 199 -3.81 -11.35 10.57
C VAL A 199 -4.36 -12.77 10.46
N GLU A 200 -4.50 -13.26 9.24
CA GLU A 200 -5.08 -14.56 8.93
C GLU A 200 -4.19 -15.30 7.93
N VAL A 201 -4.17 -16.63 8.02
CA VAL A 201 -3.41 -17.49 7.12
C VAL A 201 -4.35 -18.55 6.56
N ARG A 202 -4.39 -18.71 5.24
CA ARG A 202 -5.19 -19.71 4.54
C ARG A 202 -4.33 -20.47 3.55
N GLY A 203 -3.92 -21.68 3.90
CA GLY A 203 -2.97 -22.45 3.10
C GLY A 203 -1.63 -21.71 2.99
N GLU A 204 -1.27 -21.32 1.77
CA GLU A 204 -0.04 -20.55 1.49
C GLU A 204 -0.24 -19.03 1.49
N TYR A 205 -1.49 -18.55 1.58
CA TYR A 205 -1.80 -17.13 1.54
C TYR A 205 -1.87 -16.54 2.95
N LEU A 206 -1.29 -15.35 3.09
CA LEU A 206 -1.29 -14.55 4.31
C LEU A 206 -2.08 -13.28 4.06
N TYR A 207 -2.95 -12.91 5.01
CA TYR A 207 -3.80 -11.73 4.92
C TYR A 207 -3.59 -10.86 6.16
N ALA A 208 -3.40 -9.56 5.96
CA ALA A 208 -3.42 -8.56 7.02
C ALA A 208 -4.52 -7.55 6.72
N TYR A 209 -5.47 -7.41 7.64
CA TYR A 209 -6.58 -6.47 7.54
C TYR A 209 -6.20 -5.21 8.31
N ILE A 210 -6.22 -4.08 7.59
CA ILE A 210 -5.63 -2.83 8.03
C ILE A 210 -6.67 -1.72 7.90
N GLN A 211 -6.70 -0.84 8.89
CA GLN A 211 -7.54 0.35 8.87
C GLN A 211 -6.72 1.62 9.11
N VAL A 212 -6.93 2.60 8.24
CA VAL A 212 -6.31 3.92 8.28
C VAL A 212 -7.38 4.92 8.67
N TYR A 213 -7.12 5.74 9.67
CA TYR A 213 -8.09 6.71 10.17
C TYR A 213 -7.53 8.10 9.99
N ASN A 214 -8.29 8.92 9.29
CA ASN A 214 -7.95 10.32 9.15
C ASN A 214 -8.66 11.09 10.26
N ASP A 215 -7.86 11.76 11.09
CA ASP A 215 -8.35 12.61 12.18
C ASP A 215 -8.39 14.09 11.79
N SER A 216 -8.01 14.40 10.55
CA SER A 216 -8.08 15.72 9.95
C SER A 216 -9.42 15.92 9.23
N ALA A 217 -9.92 17.15 9.24
CA ALA A 217 -11.04 17.54 8.39
C ALA A 217 -10.66 17.64 6.90
N LYS A 218 -9.37 17.51 6.57
CA LYS A 218 -8.85 17.52 5.19
C LYS A 218 -8.71 16.09 4.69
N ASN A 219 -8.92 15.88 3.39
CA ASN A 219 -8.66 14.59 2.78
C ASN A 219 -7.15 14.32 2.68
N MET A 220 -6.78 13.04 2.81
CA MET A 220 -5.39 12.59 2.70
C MET A 220 -5.29 11.46 1.68
N ARG A 221 -4.29 11.50 0.80
CA ARG A 221 -4.06 10.44 -0.20
C ARG A 221 -2.91 9.53 0.21
N ILE A 222 -3.13 8.23 0.03
CA ILE A 222 -2.18 7.18 0.34
C ILE A 222 -1.17 7.09 -0.81
N ALA A 223 0.07 7.52 -0.55
CA ALA A 223 1.16 7.48 -1.52
C ALA A 223 1.73 6.06 -1.68
N ARG A 224 1.86 5.29 -0.59
CA ARG A 224 2.25 3.88 -0.65
C ARG A 224 1.98 3.15 0.67
N PRO A 225 1.24 2.02 0.65
CA PRO A 225 1.24 1.07 1.76
C PRO A 225 2.41 0.09 1.63
N GLU A 226 3.20 0.00 2.69
CA GLU A 226 4.25 -1.01 2.86
C GLU A 226 3.87 -1.92 4.02
N VAL A 227 3.66 -3.21 3.74
CA VAL A 227 3.22 -4.18 4.74
C VAL A 227 4.21 -5.33 4.77
N THR A 228 4.65 -5.69 5.97
CA THR A 228 5.54 -6.83 6.22
C THR A 228 4.90 -7.75 7.24
N PHE A 229 4.68 -9.01 6.86
CA PHE A 229 4.22 -10.04 7.77
C PHE A 229 5.32 -10.44 8.73
N THR A 230 4.97 -10.60 10.01
CA THR A 230 5.92 -10.89 11.08
C THR A 230 5.45 -12.03 11.97
N SER A 231 6.41 -12.64 12.66
CA SER A 231 6.12 -13.61 13.71
C SER A 231 5.52 -12.93 14.96
N PHE A 232 5.13 -13.73 15.95
CA PHE A 232 4.67 -13.22 17.26
C PHE A 232 5.75 -12.38 17.98
N GLN A 233 7.03 -12.71 17.78
CA GLN A 233 8.20 -12.00 18.30
C GLN A 233 8.65 -10.84 17.39
N ASP A 234 7.82 -10.43 16.44
CA ASP A 234 8.07 -9.30 15.53
C ASP A 234 9.28 -9.45 14.60
N VAL A 235 9.77 -10.68 14.41
CA VAL A 235 10.73 -11.01 13.36
C VAL A 235 10.05 -10.92 11.99
N ASP A 236 10.66 -10.18 11.07
CA ASP A 236 10.17 -10.03 9.70
C ASP A 236 10.23 -11.36 8.95
N LEU A 237 9.13 -11.70 8.26
CA LEU A 237 8.99 -12.97 7.55
C LEU A 237 8.97 -12.76 6.04
N CYS A 238 8.03 -11.96 5.55
CA CYS A 238 7.90 -11.65 4.14
C CYS A 238 7.10 -10.34 3.95
N PRO A 239 7.41 -9.54 2.91
CA PRO A 239 6.59 -8.41 2.52
C PRO A 239 5.27 -8.88 1.90
N ALA A 240 4.26 -8.00 1.92
CA ALA A 240 3.05 -8.16 1.12
C ALA A 240 3.37 -7.97 -0.37
N GLU A 241 2.74 -8.78 -1.20
CA GLU A 241 2.83 -8.73 -2.66
C GLU A 241 1.80 -7.76 -3.26
N ALA A 242 0.62 -7.67 -2.63
CA ALA A 242 -0.46 -6.80 -3.08
C ALA A 242 -1.28 -6.26 -1.91
N CYS A 243 -1.93 -5.13 -2.13
CA CYS A 243 -2.90 -4.52 -1.21
C CYS A 243 -4.20 -4.24 -1.97
N PHE A 244 -5.34 -4.54 -1.37
CA PHE A 244 -6.67 -4.36 -1.98
C PHE A 244 -7.62 -3.66 -1.03
N GLN A 245 -8.49 -2.79 -1.54
CA GLN A 245 -9.55 -2.19 -0.76
C GLN A 245 -10.48 -3.29 -0.22
N TYR A 246 -10.76 -3.23 1.09
CA TYR A 246 -11.46 -4.30 1.80
C TYR A 246 -12.86 -4.58 1.24
N SER A 247 -13.61 -3.52 0.88
CA SER A 247 -15.01 -3.61 0.44
C SER A 247 -15.23 -4.40 -0.87
N VAL A 248 -14.20 -4.52 -1.70
CA VAL A 248 -14.28 -5.17 -3.02
C VAL A 248 -13.38 -6.40 -3.13
N PHE A 249 -12.70 -6.77 -2.04
CA PHE A 249 -11.79 -7.89 -1.98
C PHE A 249 -12.56 -9.22 -1.79
N ASP A 250 -12.38 -10.16 -2.71
CA ASP A 250 -12.92 -11.51 -2.60
C ASP A 250 -11.88 -12.46 -2.00
N LYS A 251 -12.04 -12.77 -0.72
CA LYS A 251 -11.19 -13.75 -0.01
C LYS A 251 -11.36 -15.19 -0.50
N THR A 252 -12.41 -15.48 -1.26
CA THR A 252 -12.76 -16.83 -1.74
C THR A 252 -12.25 -17.12 -3.14
N ALA A 253 -11.70 -16.12 -3.82
CA ALA A 253 -11.03 -16.28 -5.11
C ALA A 253 -9.97 -17.40 -5.07
N VAL A 254 -9.82 -18.11 -6.19
CA VAL A 254 -8.86 -19.21 -6.33
C VAL A 254 -7.43 -18.71 -6.13
N ASP A 255 -7.10 -17.59 -6.78
CA ASP A 255 -5.90 -16.81 -6.47
C ASP A 255 -6.31 -15.40 -6.02
N PRO A 256 -6.16 -15.07 -4.73
CA PRO A 256 -6.51 -13.76 -4.22
C PRO A 256 -5.60 -12.64 -4.75
N LEU A 257 -4.42 -12.95 -5.30
CA LEU A 257 -3.48 -11.98 -5.87
C LEU A 257 -3.84 -11.53 -7.29
N GLU A 258 -4.59 -12.33 -8.04
CA GLU A 258 -4.96 -12.03 -9.45
C GLU A 258 -6.22 -11.16 -9.58
N GLN A 259 -6.75 -10.63 -8.47
CA GLN A 259 -7.96 -9.82 -8.50
C GLN A 259 -7.68 -8.45 -9.13
N ALA A 260 -8.28 -8.17 -10.29
CA ALA A 260 -8.07 -6.92 -11.01
C ALA A 260 -8.74 -5.68 -10.38
N ARG A 261 -9.65 -5.85 -9.41
CA ARG A 261 -10.45 -4.75 -8.83
C ARG A 261 -9.93 -4.34 -7.46
N GLY A 262 -9.91 -3.02 -7.23
CA GLY A 262 -9.63 -2.45 -5.90
C GLY A 262 -8.18 -2.54 -5.45
N ALA A 263 -7.22 -2.83 -6.34
CA ALA A 263 -5.81 -2.83 -6.00
C ALA A 263 -5.36 -1.42 -5.56
N ILE A 264 -4.66 -1.35 -4.43
CA ILE A 264 -4.14 -0.12 -3.87
C ILE A 264 -2.79 0.16 -4.47
N THR A 265 -2.79 1.03 -5.47
CA THR A 265 -1.59 1.60 -6.06
C THR A 265 -1.33 2.97 -5.45
N GLY A 266 -0.06 3.41 -5.43
CA GLY A 266 0.29 4.70 -4.82
C GLY A 266 -0.46 5.89 -5.42
N GLY A 267 -0.91 6.82 -4.58
CA GLY A 267 -1.63 8.04 -4.94
C GLY A 267 -3.09 7.84 -5.39
N SER A 268 -3.57 6.60 -5.46
CA SER A 268 -4.90 6.29 -6.02
C SER A 268 -6.03 6.17 -4.98
N HIS A 269 -5.69 6.12 -3.70
CA HIS A 269 -6.65 5.94 -2.61
C HIS A 269 -6.64 7.13 -1.65
N GLU A 270 -7.83 7.55 -1.23
CA GLU A 270 -8.05 8.75 -0.43
C GLU A 270 -8.80 8.41 0.86
N VAL A 271 -8.31 8.91 1.98
CA VAL A 271 -8.98 8.88 3.28
C VAL A 271 -9.68 10.23 3.46
N PHE A 272 -11.01 10.23 3.32
CA PHE A 272 -11.83 11.44 3.27
C PHE A 272 -12.04 12.03 4.65
N ALA A 273 -11.71 13.30 4.87
CA ALA A 273 -11.99 14.04 6.11
C ALA A 273 -11.83 13.16 7.39
N THR A 274 -12.73 13.29 8.36
CA THR A 274 -12.73 12.47 9.57
C THR A 274 -13.37 11.09 9.33
N SER A 275 -12.80 10.31 8.41
CA SER A 275 -13.27 8.95 8.09
C SER A 275 -12.13 7.92 8.16
N ALA A 276 -12.48 6.67 7.85
CA ALA A 276 -11.53 5.58 7.78
C ALA A 276 -11.48 4.94 6.39
N PHE A 277 -10.30 4.48 6.01
CA PHE A 277 -10.05 3.67 4.83
C PHE A 277 -9.58 2.28 5.24
N GLN A 278 -10.15 1.24 4.63
CA GLN A 278 -9.91 -0.16 5.00
C GLN A 278 -9.34 -0.94 3.83
N PHE A 279 -8.32 -1.75 4.11
CA PHE A 279 -7.69 -2.59 3.10
C PHE A 279 -7.11 -3.89 3.62
N VAL A 280 -6.84 -4.81 2.69
CA VAL A 280 -6.21 -6.11 2.95
C VAL A 280 -4.90 -6.18 2.20
N ALA A 281 -3.82 -6.48 2.93
CA ALA A 281 -2.53 -6.81 2.33
C ALA A 281 -2.38 -8.34 2.25
N ILE A 282 -1.79 -8.82 1.15
CA ILE A 282 -1.72 -10.24 0.81
C ILE A 282 -0.30 -10.61 0.44
N ALA A 283 0.17 -11.77 0.91
CA ALA A 283 1.38 -12.44 0.44
C ALA A 283 1.09 -13.91 0.17
N LYS A 284 1.89 -14.55 -0.68
CA LYS A 284 1.88 -15.98 -0.93
C LYS A 284 3.21 -16.59 -0.49
N ASN A 285 3.22 -17.22 0.69
CA ASN A 285 4.42 -17.86 1.22
C ASN A 285 4.10 -19.04 2.14
N LYS A 286 4.16 -20.25 1.56
CA LYS A 286 3.87 -21.50 2.27
C LYS A 286 4.77 -21.75 3.49
N GLU A 287 6.06 -21.42 3.41
CA GLU A 287 7.01 -21.68 4.51
C GLU A 287 6.80 -20.74 5.70
N LYS A 288 6.44 -19.48 5.41
CA LYS A 288 6.29 -18.46 6.45
C LYS A 288 4.88 -18.43 7.04
N ALA A 289 3.89 -18.90 6.29
CA ALA A 289 2.48 -19.00 6.69
C ALA A 289 2.30 -19.55 8.12
N SER A 290 2.95 -20.66 8.47
CA SER A 290 2.81 -21.29 9.80
C SER A 290 3.30 -20.42 10.96
N ARG A 291 4.23 -19.49 10.71
CA ARG A 291 4.87 -18.64 11.72
C ARG A 291 4.28 -17.23 11.80
N THR A 292 3.54 -16.81 10.78
CA THR A 292 2.98 -15.45 10.70
C THR A 292 1.87 -15.26 11.71
N ARG A 293 2.00 -14.23 12.53
CA ARG A 293 1.01 -13.90 13.59
C ARG A 293 0.65 -12.41 13.61
N LYS A 294 1.54 -11.57 13.10
CA LYS A 294 1.41 -10.12 13.11
C LYS A 294 1.79 -9.56 11.74
N ALA A 295 1.51 -8.29 11.53
CA ALA A 295 2.02 -7.50 10.43
C ALA A 295 2.49 -6.15 10.94
N LYS A 296 3.54 -5.62 10.31
CA LYS A 296 3.98 -4.24 10.40
C LYS A 296 3.47 -3.53 9.17
N VAL A 297 2.83 -2.39 9.35
CA VAL A 297 2.36 -1.53 8.26
C VAL A 297 3.00 -0.16 8.39
N GLN A 298 3.43 0.38 7.26
CA GLN A 298 3.88 1.75 7.11
C GLN A 298 3.14 2.35 5.92
N ILE A 299 2.57 3.54 6.09
CA ILE A 299 1.85 4.27 5.05
C ILE A 299 2.47 5.64 4.94
N ALA A 300 2.95 5.97 3.75
CA ALA A 300 3.27 7.33 3.37
C ALA A 300 2.04 7.98 2.73
N PHE A 301 1.78 9.24 3.07
CA PHE A 301 0.77 10.07 2.43
C PHE A 301 1.41 11.08 1.48
N ASP A 302 0.64 11.59 0.53
CA ASP A 302 1.12 12.57 -0.47
C ASP A 302 1.61 13.89 0.14
N ASP A 303 1.17 14.22 1.36
CA ASP A 303 1.65 15.38 2.12
C ASP A 303 3.03 15.17 2.78
N GLY A 304 3.63 13.98 2.57
CA GLY A 304 4.92 13.58 3.13
C GLY A 304 4.84 13.02 4.55
N SER A 305 3.66 13.01 5.18
CA SER A 305 3.48 12.37 6.47
C SER A 305 3.57 10.85 6.34
N THR A 306 4.09 10.20 7.38
CA THR A 306 4.22 8.74 7.42
C THR A 306 3.64 8.23 8.72
N TRP A 307 2.75 7.24 8.65
CA TRP A 307 2.20 6.53 9.80
C TRP A 307 2.62 5.07 9.78
N SER A 308 2.85 4.51 10.96
CA SER A 308 3.18 3.09 11.10
C SER A 308 2.42 2.46 12.26
N ALA A 309 2.10 1.18 12.11
CA ALA A 309 1.46 0.39 13.13
C ALA A 309 1.95 -1.05 13.07
N ARG A 310 1.74 -1.77 14.16
CA ARG A 310 1.96 -3.21 14.24
C ARG A 310 0.76 -3.84 14.90
N GLY A 311 0.44 -5.06 14.50
CA GLY A 311 -0.61 -5.81 15.20
C GLY A 311 -0.95 -7.12 14.51
N PRO A 312 -1.97 -7.83 15.01
CA PRO A 312 -2.71 -7.47 16.23
C PRO A 312 -1.86 -7.60 17.50
N GLU A 313 -2.07 -6.73 18.48
CA GLU A 313 -1.35 -6.71 19.78
C GLU A 313 -1.55 -8.03 20.55
N ASP A 314 -2.77 -8.60 20.50
CA ASP A 314 -3.17 -9.82 21.21
C ASP A 314 -2.87 -11.13 20.45
N ALA A 315 -1.99 -11.09 19.44
CA ALA A 315 -1.67 -12.28 18.68
C ALA A 315 -1.08 -13.36 19.60
N LYS A 316 -1.61 -14.58 19.63
CA LYS A 316 -1.06 -15.66 20.46
C LYS A 316 0.07 -16.40 19.73
N PRO A 317 1.06 -16.95 20.45
CA PRO A 317 2.00 -17.90 19.85
C PRO A 317 1.24 -19.08 19.24
N ALA A 318 1.84 -19.75 18.26
CA ALA A 318 1.28 -20.99 17.73
C ALA A 318 1.10 -22.00 18.87
N THR A 319 -0.13 -22.41 19.17
CA THR A 319 -0.33 -23.66 19.92
C THR A 319 0.20 -24.77 19.02
N VAL A 320 1.20 -25.49 19.52
CA VAL A 320 1.77 -26.66 18.85
C VAL A 320 0.84 -27.85 19.11
N ASP A 321 -0.44 -27.73 18.74
CA ASP A 321 -1.37 -28.85 18.81
C ASP A 321 -1.29 -29.60 17.48
N GLY A 322 -0.53 -30.70 17.48
CA GLY A 322 -0.46 -31.62 16.35
C GLY A 322 0.95 -32.03 15.92
N LEU A 323 1.81 -32.44 16.86
CA LEU A 323 2.82 -33.45 16.57
C LEU A 323 2.28 -34.79 17.11
N PRO A 324 1.89 -35.75 16.27
CA PRO A 324 1.70 -37.11 16.75
C PRO A 324 3.07 -37.68 17.10
N GLY A 325 3.30 -37.94 18.39
CA GLY A 325 4.27 -38.90 18.90
C GLY A 325 5.75 -38.57 18.71
N LEU A 326 6.38 -38.11 19.78
CA LEU A 326 7.62 -38.75 20.24
C LEU A 326 7.25 -39.66 21.40
#